data_AF-A0A2R6FMV9-F1
#
_entry.id   AF-A0A2R6FMV9-F1
#
_cell.length_a   1.000
_cell.length_b   1.000
_cell.length_c   1.000
_cell.angle_alpha   90.00
_cell.angle_beta   90.00
_cell.angle_gamma   90.00
#
_symmetry.space_group_name_H-M   'P 1'
#
loop_
_entity.id
_entity.type
_entity.pdbx_description
1 polymer ?
#
loop_
_entity_poly.entity_id
_entity_poly.type
_entity_poly.pdbx_seq_one_letter_code
_entity_poly.pdbx_strand_id
1 'polypeptide(L)'
;MVESDKLGMESVNLNSAVAAGLAGLAGMLLLAFQTGSPSMGLEPMVLSFSIVVLGGLGSLRGSIVGAYIIGFLDTAMTTIIAPSLTGLAGLVMLIVVLLVRPRGLFGRATSP
;
A
#
# COMPACT_ATOMS: atom_id res chain seq x y z
N MET A 1 -33.32 -11.43 -12.38
CA MET A 1 -32.47 -10.23 -12.56
C MET A 1 -32.17 -9.54 -11.23
N VAL A 2 -33.17 -9.31 -10.35
CA VAL A 2 -32.95 -8.78 -8.99
C VAL A 2 -32.14 -9.72 -8.08
N GLU A 3 -32.34 -11.03 -8.18
CA GLU A 3 -31.60 -12.02 -7.36
C GLU A 3 -30.10 -12.10 -7.71
N SER A 4 -29.75 -11.90 -8.99
CA SER A 4 -28.35 -11.94 -9.46
C SER A 4 -27.55 -10.73 -8.99
N ASP A 5 -28.20 -9.57 -8.84
CA ASP A 5 -27.59 -8.36 -8.28
C ASP A 5 -27.30 -8.52 -6.78
N LYS A 6 -28.23 -9.14 -6.02
CA LYS A 6 -28.02 -9.47 -4.60
C LYS A 6 -26.83 -10.41 -4.37
N LEU A 7 -26.67 -11.42 -5.22
CA LEU A 7 -25.52 -12.34 -5.13
C LEU A 7 -24.17 -11.63 -5.38
N GLY A 8 -24.15 -10.65 -6.29
CA GLY A 8 -22.97 -9.81 -6.51
C GLY A 8 -22.62 -8.99 -5.27
N MET A 9 -23.61 -8.31 -4.69
CA MET A 9 -23.44 -7.45 -3.51
C MET A 9 -22.97 -8.24 -2.27
N GLU A 10 -23.46 -9.47 -2.08
CA GLU A 10 -23.04 -10.31 -0.95
C GLU A 10 -21.56 -10.69 -1.02
N SER A 11 -21.06 -11.04 -2.21
CA SER A 11 -19.63 -11.35 -2.43
C SER A 11 -18.72 -10.13 -2.24
N VAL A 12 -19.18 -8.93 -2.62
CA VAL A 12 -18.45 -7.68 -2.44
C VAL A 12 -18.36 -7.30 -0.96
N ASN A 13 -19.45 -7.45 -0.22
CA ASN A 13 -19.49 -7.17 1.22
C ASN A 13 -18.57 -8.09 2.02
N LEU A 14 -18.46 -9.36 1.64
CA LEU A 14 -17.50 -10.30 2.25
C LEU A 14 -16.04 -9.88 2.02
N ASN A 15 -15.69 -9.48 0.79
CA ASN A 15 -14.31 -9.10 0.48
C ASN A 15 -13.89 -7.81 1.19
N SER A 16 -14.78 -6.81 1.25
CA SER A 16 -14.51 -5.57 1.98
C SER A 16 -14.46 -5.77 3.50
N ALA A 17 -15.29 -6.66 4.06
CA ALA A 17 -15.24 -7.01 5.47
C ALA A 17 -13.90 -7.67 5.87
N VAL A 18 -13.40 -8.60 5.05
CA VAL A 18 -12.09 -9.24 5.27
C VAL A 18 -10.96 -8.21 5.17
N ALA A 19 -10.99 -7.34 4.15
CA ALA A 19 -9.99 -6.29 3.99
C ALA A 19 -9.98 -5.29 5.16
N ALA A 20 -11.16 -4.86 5.62
CA ALA A 20 -11.30 -3.96 6.77
C ALA A 20 -10.81 -4.61 8.08
N GLY A 21 -11.10 -5.90 8.29
CA GLY A 21 -10.60 -6.66 9.44
C GLY A 21 -9.07 -6.74 9.45
N LEU A 22 -8.46 -7.06 8.30
CA LEU A 22 -7.00 -7.09 8.15
C LEU A 22 -6.37 -5.70 8.36
N ALA A 23 -6.99 -4.64 7.84
CA ALA A 23 -6.52 -3.27 8.04
C ALA A 23 -6.59 -2.84 9.52
N GLY A 24 -7.67 -3.21 10.23
CA GLY A 24 -7.82 -2.95 11.66
C GLY A 24 -6.77 -3.69 12.50
N LEU A 25 -6.53 -4.97 12.19
CA LEU A 25 -5.48 -5.76 12.84
C LEU A 25 -4.08 -5.18 12.62
N ALA A 26 -3.78 -4.74 11.40
CA ALA A 26 -2.52 -4.07 11.09
C ALA A 26 -2.34 -2.78 11.89
N GLY A 27 -3.41 -1.97 12.02
CA GLY A 27 -3.40 -0.75 12.83
C GLY A 27 -3.18 -1.01 14.32
N MET A 28 -3.85 -2.03 14.89
CA MET A 28 -3.62 -2.44 16.28
C MET A 28 -2.17 -2.88 16.52
N LEU A 29 -1.61 -3.66 15.58
CA LEU A 29 -0.23 -4.11 15.67
C LEU A 29 0.74 -2.92 15.64
N LEU A 30 0.49 -1.95 14.76
CA LEU A 30 1.31 -0.74 14.65
C LEU A 30 1.30 0.08 15.96
N LEU A 31 0.15 0.18 16.61
CA LEU A 31 -0.02 0.85 17.90
C LEU A 31 0.64 0.09 19.07
N ALA A 32 0.81 -1.23 18.94
CA ALA A 32 1.54 -2.02 19.92
C ALA A 32 3.06 -1.82 19.82
N PHE A 33 3.58 -1.51 18.62
CA PHE A 33 5.01 -1.27 18.40
C PHE A 33 5.45 0.17 18.66
N GLN A 34 4.57 1.15 18.45
CA GLN A 34 4.89 2.57 18.62
C GLN A 34 3.86 3.29 19.48
N THR A 35 4.30 4.27 20.27
CA THR A 35 3.42 5.09 21.10
C THR A 35 2.47 5.89 20.21
N GLY A 36 1.17 5.78 20.48
CA GLY A 36 0.14 6.41 19.66
C GLY A 36 0.32 7.92 19.56
N SER A 37 0.51 8.42 18.34
CA SER A 37 0.53 9.85 18.03
C SER A 37 -0.42 10.16 16.86
N PRO A 38 -1.07 11.33 16.81
CA PRO A 38 -1.99 11.65 15.72
C PRO A 38 -1.35 11.59 14.31
N SER A 39 -0.03 11.78 14.23
CA SER A 39 0.74 11.75 12.99
C SER A 39 1.23 10.36 12.58
N MET A 40 1.09 9.31 13.42
CA MET A 40 1.66 7.98 13.17
C MET A 40 1.13 7.29 11.90
N GLY A 41 -0.05 7.66 11.43
CA GLY A 41 -0.65 7.09 10.22
C GLY A 41 -0.08 7.67 8.92
N LEU A 42 0.60 8.82 8.98
CA LEU A 42 1.08 9.52 7.79
C LEU A 42 2.17 8.72 7.07
N GLU A 43 3.12 8.16 7.82
CA GLU A 43 4.22 7.37 7.26
C GLU A 43 3.74 6.10 6.52
N PRO A 44 2.94 5.20 7.13
CA PRO A 44 2.43 4.03 6.42
C PRO A 44 1.48 4.39 5.27
N MET A 45 0.76 5.52 5.35
CA MET A 45 -0.09 6.00 4.26
C MET A 45 0.73 6.41 3.03
N VAL A 46 1.82 7.16 3.22
CA VAL A 46 2.73 7.53 2.12
C VAL A 46 3.43 6.30 1.55
N LEU A 47 3.92 5.41 2.42
CA LEU A 47 4.58 4.16 2.01
C LEU A 47 3.64 3.27 1.17
N SER A 48 2.41 3.05 1.66
CA SER A 48 1.41 2.23 0.95
C SER A 48 0.97 2.85 -0.38
N PHE A 49 0.85 4.17 -0.45
CA PHE A 49 0.60 4.87 -1.71
C PHE A 49 1.75 4.65 -2.71
N SER A 50 3.01 4.80 -2.28
CA SER A 50 4.18 4.54 -3.12
C SER A 50 4.23 3.11 -3.64
N ILE A 51 3.89 2.13 -2.81
CA ILE A 51 3.80 0.70 -3.18
C ILE A 51 2.78 0.47 -4.29
N VAL A 52 1.56 1.01 -4.14
CA VAL A 52 0.48 0.82 -5.10
C VAL A 52 0.77 1.55 -6.42
N VAL A 53 1.36 2.74 -6.36
CA VAL A 53 1.78 3.49 -7.55
C VAL A 53 2.89 2.75 -8.30
N LEU A 54 3.89 2.21 -7.60
CA LEU A 54 4.94 1.38 -8.22
C LEU A 54 4.36 0.09 -8.81
N GLY A 55 3.45 -0.58 -8.10
CA GLY A 55 2.83 -1.83 -8.54
C GLY A 55 1.88 -1.66 -9.72
N GLY A 56 1.20 -0.52 -9.80
CA GLY A 56 0.16 -0.18 -10.77
C GLY A 56 -1.25 -0.21 -10.16
N LEU A 57 -1.99 0.88 -10.34
CA LEU A 57 -3.37 1.04 -9.85
C LEU A 57 -4.27 -0.05 -10.45
N GLY A 58 -4.79 -0.95 -9.61
CA GLY A 58 -5.67 -2.04 -10.01
C GLY A 58 -4.98 -3.38 -10.31
N SER A 59 -3.67 -3.51 -10.09
CA SER A 59 -2.95 -4.79 -10.22
C SER A 59 -2.53 -5.34 -8.86
N LEU A 60 -3.25 -6.36 -8.35
CA LEU A 60 -2.89 -7.02 -7.08
C LEU A 60 -1.48 -7.63 -7.13
N ARG A 61 -1.15 -8.32 -8.23
CA ARG A 61 0.18 -8.94 -8.42
C ARG A 61 1.30 -7.90 -8.46
N GLY A 62 1.06 -6.76 -9.11
CA GLY A 62 2.02 -5.66 -9.16
C GLY A 62 2.25 -5.02 -7.80
N SER A 63 1.18 -4.78 -7.03
CA SER A 63 1.28 -4.22 -5.69
C SER A 63 2.04 -5.13 -4.72
N ILE A 64 1.90 -6.46 -4.81
CA ILE A 64 2.67 -7.39 -3.98
C ILE A 64 4.17 -7.27 -4.26
N VAL A 65 4.56 -7.28 -5.54
CA VAL A 65 5.98 -7.13 -5.93
C VAL A 65 6.51 -5.74 -5.53
N GLY A 66 5.71 -4.69 -5.72
CA GLY A 66 6.03 -3.33 -5.30
C GLY A 66 6.23 -3.23 -3.78
N ALA A 67 5.40 -3.92 -2.99
CA ALA A 67 5.50 -3.95 -1.53
C ALA A 67 6.82 -4.55 -1.07
N TYR A 68 7.26 -5.64 -1.69
CA TYR A 68 8.55 -6.24 -1.41
C TYR A 68 9.70 -5.28 -1.72
N ILE A 69 9.73 -4.72 -2.94
CA ILE A 69 10.84 -3.83 -3.36
C ILE A 69 10.92 -2.60 -2.45
N ILE A 70 9.80 -1.90 -2.27
CA ILE A 70 9.76 -0.67 -1.47
C ILE A 70 10.04 -0.98 0.00
N GLY A 71 9.44 -2.03 0.57
CA GLY A 71 9.64 -2.38 1.98
C GLY A 71 11.08 -2.77 2.30
N PHE A 72 11.76 -3.49 1.39
CA PHE A 72 13.19 -3.77 1.55
C PHE A 72 14.04 -2.51 1.43
N LEU A 73 13.76 -1.64 0.47
CA LEU A 73 14.52 -0.40 0.30
C LEU A 73 14.31 0.57 1.47
N ASP A 74 13.08 0.71 1.97
CA ASP A 74 12.76 1.57 3.12
C ASP A 74 13.43 1.07 4.41
N THR A 75 13.35 -0.24 4.69
CA THR A 75 14.06 -0.85 5.83
C THR A 75 15.57 -0.68 5.71
N ALA A 76 16.14 -0.85 4.51
CA ALA A 76 17.58 -0.67 4.29
C ALA A 76 18.01 0.79 4.50
N MET A 77 17.23 1.77 4.02
CA MET A 77 17.52 3.19 4.19
C MET A 77 17.42 3.64 5.65
N THR A 78 16.37 3.23 6.36
CA THR A 78 16.14 3.59 7.77
C THR A 78 17.19 2.96 8.70
N THR A 79 17.66 1.74 8.39
CA THR A 79 18.69 1.05 9.19
C THR A 79 20.10 1.61 8.95
N ILE A 80 20.44 2.01 7.72
CA ILE A 80 21.81 2.43 7.36
C ILE A 80 22.06 3.92 7.61
N ILE A 81 21.06 4.78 7.41
CA ILE A 81 21.26 6.25 7.40
C ILE A 81 20.88 6.86 8.76
N ALA A 82 19.59 6.86 9.09
CA ALA A 82 19.07 7.29 10.39
C ALA A 82 17.55 6.97 10.49
N PRO A 83 17.06 6.54 11.67
CA PRO A 83 15.63 6.31 11.89
C PRO A 83 14.79 7.60 11.87
N SER A 84 15.40 8.79 11.90
CA SER A 84 14.70 10.07 11.75
C SER A 84 14.21 10.34 10.32
N LEU A 85 14.60 9.52 9.35
CA LEU A 85 14.17 9.63 7.95
C LEU A 85 12.93 8.78 7.63
N THR A 86 12.39 8.07 8.62
CA THR A 86 11.15 7.31 8.48
C THR A 86 10.02 8.26 8.04
N GLY A 87 9.21 7.86 7.05
CA GLY A 87 8.22 8.72 6.40
C GLY A 87 8.77 9.64 5.28
N LEU A 88 9.91 10.30 5.50
CA LEU A 88 10.61 11.08 4.46
C LEU A 88 11.15 10.17 3.35
N ALA A 89 11.64 8.99 3.74
CA ALA A 89 12.04 7.92 2.83
C ALA A 89 10.89 7.55 1.88
N GLY A 90 9.68 7.33 2.39
CA GLY A 90 8.50 7.03 1.57
C GLY A 90 8.16 8.12 0.55
N LEU A 91 8.35 9.40 0.89
CA LEU A 91 8.11 10.53 -0.02
C LEU A 91 9.19 10.62 -1.11
N VAL A 92 10.47 10.46 -0.75
CA VAL A 92 11.57 10.37 -1.71
C VAL A 92 11.38 9.16 -2.63
N MET A 93 10.96 8.03 -2.06
CA MET A 93 10.67 6.80 -2.79
C MET A 93 9.55 7.01 -3.81
N LEU A 94 8.47 7.70 -3.42
CA LEU A 94 7.38 8.06 -4.33
C LEU A 94 7.90 8.91 -5.51
N ILE A 95 8.73 9.91 -5.26
CA ILE A 95 9.34 10.75 -6.30
C ILE A 95 10.21 9.89 -7.23
N VAL A 96 11.04 9.01 -6.68
CA VAL A 96 11.87 8.08 -7.45
C VAL A 96 11.02 7.15 -8.31
N VAL A 97 9.92 6.60 -7.76
CA VAL A 97 8.99 5.73 -8.50
C VAL A 97 8.35 6.47 -9.67
N LEU A 98 7.87 7.70 -9.43
CA LEU A 98 7.29 8.53 -10.49
C LEU A 98 8.31 8.88 -11.58
N LEU A 99 9.58 9.08 -11.22
CA LEU A 99 10.66 9.38 -12.17
C LEU A 99 11.05 8.15 -13.00
N VAL A 100 11.13 6.97 -12.38
CA VAL A 100 11.61 5.74 -13.03
C VAL A 100 10.51 5.11 -13.90
N ARG A 101 9.27 5.01 -13.42
CA ARG A 101 8.13 4.46 -14.18
C ARG A 101 6.76 4.95 -13.66
N PRO A 102 6.18 6.01 -14.23
CA PRO A 102 4.88 6.55 -13.81
C PRO A 102 3.66 5.66 -14.17
N ARG A 103 3.86 4.56 -14.91
CA ARG A 103 2.78 3.62 -15.32
C ARG A 103 2.69 2.36 -14.43
N GLY A 104 3.53 2.24 -13.42
CA GLY A 104 3.61 1.04 -12.57
C GLY A 104 4.16 -0.20 -13.30
N LEU A 105 4.43 -1.27 -12.55
CA LEU A 105 5.11 -2.47 -13.05
C LEU A 105 4.22 -3.32 -13.99
N PHE A 106 2.90 -3.31 -13.77
CA PHE A 106 1.93 -4.11 -14.54
C PHE A 106 0.65 -3.33 -14.89
N GLY A 107 0.75 -2.02 -15.13
CA GLY A 107 -0.38 -1.22 -15.60
C GLY A 107 -0.95 -1.81 -16.88
N ARG A 108 -2.14 -2.44 -16.79
CA ARG A 108 -2.81 -3.06 -17.92
C ARG A 108 -3.18 -1.96 -18.90
N ALA A 109 -2.48 -1.90 -20.03
CA ALA A 109 -3.02 -1.29 -21.24
C ALA A 109 -4.13 -2.22 -21.72
N THR A 110 -5.36 -1.99 -21.27
CA THR A 110 -6.52 -2.66 -21.86
C THR A 110 -6.59 -2.18 -23.30
N SER A 111 -6.25 -3.06 -24.25
CA SER A 111 -6.53 -2.86 -25.66
C SER A 111 -8.04 -2.69 -25.85
N PRO A 112 -8.49 -1.77 -26.71
CA PRO A 112 -9.90 -1.50 -26.98
C PRO A 112 -10.64 -2.73 -27.51
#